data_AF-A0A916PYJ8-F1
#
_entry.id   AF-A0A916PYJ8-F1
#
_cell.length_a   1.000
_cell.length_b   1.000
_cell.length_c   1.000
_cell.angle_alpha   90.00
_cell.angle_beta   90.00
_cell.angle_gamma   90.00
#
_symmetry.space_group_name_H-M   'P 1'
#
loop_
_entity.id
_entity.type
_entity.pdbx_description
1 polymer ?
#
loop_
_entity_poly.entity_id
_entity_poly.type
_entity_poly.pdbx_seq_one_letter_code
_entity_poly.pdbx_strand_id
1 'polypeptide(L)'
;MALKIGRLEIGYRLLISLTAIAIAYGWIGSQLSTLFYFGDYLGLVFLFMLAVVGIFAIPQSVGGLLAAIAAVITVYWQTSDLTYSLITAGVCLGMYLLGFQDVRYDPAPEKKLSILEIVATLITIGFMVQMALLILQTPSSWLTSIVIGAIAAAITLIGRQFAYIDIPQKMLWQLFGGVTIISLAIGFAIRAISYATTKPVQLF
;
A
#
# COMPACT_ATOMS: atom_id res chain seq x y z
N MET A 1 20.69 -6.32 8.98
CA MET A 1 21.50 -6.10 7.76
C MET A 1 20.87 -4.96 6.97
N ALA A 2 21.67 -4.01 6.50
CA ALA A 2 21.21 -2.83 5.76
C ALA A 2 21.74 -2.90 4.32
N LEU A 3 20.92 -2.48 3.35
CA LEU A 3 21.34 -2.30 1.97
C LEU A 3 21.84 -0.85 1.83
N LYS A 4 23.11 -0.69 1.47
CA LYS A 4 23.72 0.62 1.28
C LYS A 4 23.57 1.06 -0.18
N ILE A 5 22.72 2.06 -0.43
CA ILE A 5 22.60 2.69 -1.75
C ILE A 5 23.22 4.09 -1.61
N GLY A 6 24.49 4.24 -2.01
CA GLY A 6 25.22 5.50 -1.86
C GLY A 6 25.47 5.86 -0.39
N ARG A 7 24.99 7.04 0.05
CA ARG A 7 25.06 7.52 1.45
C ARG A 7 23.87 7.10 2.32
N LEU A 8 22.88 6.41 1.74
CA LEU A 8 21.66 6.00 2.45
C LEU A 8 21.78 4.53 2.88
N GLU A 9 21.70 4.27 4.18
CA GLU A 9 21.62 2.93 4.73
C GLU A 9 20.13 2.58 4.94
N ILE A 10 19.59 1.80 4.00
CA ILE A 10 18.20 1.34 4.08
C ILE A 10 18.21 0.01 4.84
N GLY A 11 17.64 0.00 6.04
CA GLY A 11 17.42 -1.26 6.75
C GLY A 11 16.55 -2.20 5.91
N TYR A 12 16.87 -3.50 5.89
CA TYR A 12 16.12 -4.52 5.15
C TYR A 12 14.61 -4.48 5.41
N ARG A 13 14.20 -4.07 6.63
CA ARG A 13 12.80 -3.87 7.04
C ARG A 13 12.09 -2.78 6.23
N LEU A 14 12.75 -1.62 6.06
CA LEU A 14 12.23 -0.52 5.26
C LEU A 14 12.14 -0.92 3.79
N LEU A 15 13.11 -1.69 3.29
CA LEU A 15 13.10 -2.18 1.92
C LEU A 15 11.90 -3.10 1.65
N ILE A 16 11.58 -4.02 2.57
CA ILE A 16 10.39 -4.87 2.46
C ILE A 16 9.12 -4.01 2.42
N SER A 17 8.98 -3.05 3.34
CA SER A 17 7.81 -2.18 3.40
C SER A 17 7.67 -1.29 2.15
N LEU A 18 8.78 -0.72 1.66
CA LEU A 18 8.81 0.05 0.41
C LEU A 18 8.47 -0.81 -0.80
N THR A 19 8.93 -2.07 -0.84
CA THR A 19 8.63 -3.00 -1.93
C THR A 19 7.15 -3.34 -1.96
N ALA A 20 6.55 -3.66 -0.81
CA ALA A 20 5.12 -3.93 -0.73
C ALA A 20 4.28 -2.71 -1.14
N ILE A 21 4.69 -1.51 -0.77
CA ILE A 21 4.01 -0.28 -1.19
C ILE A 21 4.21 0.00 -2.68
N ALA A 22 5.40 -0.27 -3.22
CA ALA A 22 5.62 -0.20 -4.67
C ALA A 22 4.62 -1.14 -5.38
N ILE A 23 4.54 -2.41 -4.98
CA ILE A 23 3.57 -3.36 -5.55
C ILE A 23 2.14 -2.80 -5.51
N ALA A 24 1.72 -2.20 -4.39
CA ALA A 24 0.40 -1.56 -4.28
C ALA A 24 0.20 -0.43 -5.30
N TYR A 25 1.15 0.49 -5.42
CA TYR A 25 1.07 1.60 -6.38
C TYR A 25 1.16 1.14 -7.84
N GLY A 26 1.90 0.07 -8.13
CA GLY A 26 1.91 -0.57 -9.45
C GLY A 26 0.54 -1.12 -9.83
N TRP A 27 -0.18 -1.73 -8.89
CA TRP A 27 -1.57 -2.16 -9.10
C TRP A 27 -2.51 -0.99 -9.38
N ILE A 28 -2.38 0.11 -8.61
CA ILE A 28 -3.13 1.35 -8.88
C ILE A 28 -2.86 1.86 -10.29
N GLY A 29 -1.59 1.94 -10.69
CA GLY A 29 -1.20 2.40 -12.02
C GLY A 29 -1.85 1.58 -13.14
N SER A 30 -1.83 0.25 -13.01
CA SER A 30 -2.50 -0.67 -13.95
C SER A 30 -4.01 -0.42 -14.02
N GLN A 31 -4.65 -0.17 -12.87
CA GLN A 31 -6.09 0.09 -12.81
C GLN A 31 -6.45 1.47 -13.37
N LEU A 32 -5.61 2.49 -13.16
CA LEU A 32 -5.77 3.80 -13.80
C LEU A 32 -5.72 3.69 -15.33
N SER A 33 -4.80 2.89 -15.88
CA SER A 33 -4.75 2.63 -17.33
C SER A 33 -6.00 1.91 -17.83
N THR A 34 -6.54 0.97 -17.04
CA THR A 34 -7.78 0.26 -17.36
C THR A 34 -8.97 1.22 -17.41
N LEU A 35 -9.16 2.04 -16.37
CA LEU A 35 -10.24 3.03 -16.30
C LEU A 35 -10.13 4.09 -17.41
N PHE A 36 -8.91 4.52 -17.74
CA PHE A 36 -8.65 5.44 -18.85
C PHE A 36 -9.08 4.85 -20.19
N TYR A 37 -8.72 3.58 -20.44
CA TYR A 37 -9.06 2.89 -21.70
C TYR A 37 -10.57 2.68 -21.86
N PHE A 38 -11.27 2.33 -20.78
CA PHE A 38 -12.72 2.11 -20.79
C PHE A 38 -13.57 3.37 -20.59
N GLY A 39 -12.96 4.54 -20.45
CA GLY A 39 -13.67 5.83 -20.37
C GLY A 39 -14.36 6.13 -19.04
N ASP A 40 -14.03 5.41 -17.97
CA ASP A 40 -14.53 5.72 -16.61
C ASP A 40 -13.69 6.82 -15.96
N TYR A 41 -13.96 8.06 -16.36
CA TYR A 41 -13.23 9.23 -15.89
C TYR A 41 -13.48 9.54 -14.41
N LEU A 42 -14.65 9.18 -13.86
CA LEU A 42 -14.96 9.41 -12.44
C LEU A 42 -14.15 8.47 -11.56
N GLY A 43 -14.14 7.17 -11.88
CA GLY A 43 -13.30 6.19 -11.20
C GLY A 43 -11.82 6.53 -11.31
N LEU A 44 -11.37 7.01 -12.49
CA LEU A 44 -9.99 7.44 -12.72
C LEU A 44 -9.60 8.60 -11.81
N VAL A 45 -10.39 9.68 -11.78
CA VAL A 45 -10.10 10.86 -10.95
C VAL A 45 -10.10 10.49 -9.47
N PHE A 46 -11.09 9.69 -9.03
CA PHE A 46 -11.15 9.22 -7.65
C PHE A 46 -9.91 8.41 -7.25
N LEU A 47 -9.54 7.40 -8.05
CA LEU A 47 -8.41 6.54 -7.76
C LEU A 47 -7.08 7.31 -7.82
N PHE A 48 -6.95 8.23 -8.77
CA PHE A 48 -5.77 9.09 -8.89
C PHE A 48 -5.63 10.02 -7.68
N MET A 49 -6.72 10.68 -7.26
CA MET A 49 -6.74 11.52 -6.06
C MET A 49 -6.39 10.71 -4.81
N LEU A 50 -6.96 9.51 -4.66
CA LEU A 50 -6.66 8.63 -3.53
C LEU A 50 -5.19 8.21 -3.52
N ALA A 51 -4.59 7.95 -4.68
CA ALA A 51 -3.16 7.64 -4.80
C ALA A 51 -2.29 8.83 -4.41
N VAL A 52 -2.58 10.04 -4.93
CA VAL A 52 -1.81 11.25 -4.63
C VAL A 52 -1.89 11.59 -3.15
N VAL A 53 -3.09 11.61 -2.58
CA VAL A 53 -3.27 11.92 -1.15
C VAL A 53 -2.71 10.79 -0.28
N GLY A 54 -2.76 9.54 -0.74
CA GLY A 54 -2.13 8.38 -0.10
C GLY A 54 -0.62 8.53 0.08
N ILE A 55 0.08 9.17 -0.87
CA ILE A 55 1.52 9.46 -0.74
C ILE A 55 1.76 10.30 0.52
N PHE A 56 0.88 11.25 0.80
CA PHE A 56 0.98 12.13 1.96
C PHE A 56 0.49 11.50 3.27
N ALA A 57 -0.60 10.74 3.19
CA ALA A 57 -1.25 10.17 4.35
C ALA A 57 -0.47 8.99 4.95
N ILE A 58 0.06 8.09 4.12
CA ILE A 58 0.69 6.84 4.59
C ILE A 58 1.88 7.08 5.55
N PRO A 59 2.84 7.98 5.25
CA PRO A 59 3.95 8.25 6.16
C PRO A 59 3.55 8.92 7.47
N GLN A 60 2.44 9.65 7.49
CA GLN A 60 1.98 10.43 8.64
C GLN A 60 0.92 9.70 9.49
N SER A 61 0.33 8.64 8.95
CA SER A 61 -0.77 7.92 9.59
C SER A 61 -0.30 7.14 10.81
N VAL A 62 -0.96 7.41 11.94
CA VAL A 62 -0.81 6.62 13.18
C VAL A 62 -1.76 5.42 13.18
N GLY A 63 -2.77 5.41 12.30
CA GLY A 63 -3.82 4.39 12.21
C GLY A 63 -3.49 3.21 11.31
N GLY A 64 -2.22 2.86 11.17
CA GLY A 64 -1.78 1.67 10.45
C GLY A 64 -2.55 0.41 10.84
N LEU A 65 -2.74 0.18 12.14
CA LEU A 65 -3.49 -0.98 12.65
C LEU A 65 -4.94 -0.98 12.18
N LEU A 66 -5.60 0.18 12.14
CA LEU A 66 -6.98 0.29 11.65
C LEU A 66 -7.06 -0.02 10.16
N ALA A 67 -6.06 0.39 9.36
CA ALA A 67 -5.98 0.04 7.95
C ALA A 67 -5.79 -1.47 7.76
N ALA A 68 -5.00 -2.13 8.59
CA ALA A 68 -4.85 -3.58 8.57
C ALA A 68 -6.14 -4.33 8.93
N ILE A 69 -6.85 -3.89 9.97
CA ILE A 69 -8.16 -4.45 10.34
C ILE A 69 -9.15 -4.28 9.18
N ALA A 70 -9.19 -3.09 8.57
CA ALA A 70 -10.06 -2.82 7.43
C ALA A 70 -9.74 -3.72 6.23
N ALA A 71 -8.46 -4.01 5.97
CA ALA A 71 -8.06 -4.95 4.92
C ALA A 71 -8.60 -6.36 5.17
N VAL A 72 -8.44 -6.88 6.38
CA VAL A 72 -8.90 -8.23 6.78
C VAL A 72 -10.41 -8.35 6.66
N ILE A 73 -11.16 -7.33 7.12
CA ILE A 73 -12.62 -7.28 6.99
C ILE A 73 -13.02 -7.25 5.51
N THR A 74 -12.32 -6.46 4.69
CA THR A 74 -12.61 -6.35 3.25
C THR A 74 -12.41 -7.69 2.54
N VAL A 75 -11.32 -8.41 2.85
CA VAL A 75 -11.08 -9.76 2.31
C VAL A 75 -12.20 -10.71 2.75
N TYR A 76 -12.58 -10.71 4.03
CA TYR A 76 -13.65 -11.57 4.51
C TYR A 76 -14.97 -11.30 3.79
N TRP A 77 -15.36 -10.02 3.65
CA TRP A 77 -16.61 -9.65 2.99
C TRP A 77 -16.63 -10.07 1.52
N GLN A 78 -15.58 -9.73 0.76
CA GLN A 78 -15.56 -9.99 -0.68
C GLN A 78 -15.47 -11.48 -1.03
N THR A 79 -14.71 -12.25 -0.24
CA THR A 79 -14.51 -13.68 -0.53
C THR A 79 -15.52 -14.58 0.16
N SER A 80 -16.19 -14.09 1.22
CA SER A 80 -17.06 -14.89 2.11
C SER A 80 -16.39 -16.14 2.71
N ASP A 81 -15.06 -16.18 2.71
CA ASP A 81 -14.25 -17.31 3.19
C ASP A 81 -13.33 -16.82 4.32
N LEU A 82 -13.47 -17.48 5.46
CA LEU A 82 -12.67 -17.19 6.65
C LEU A 82 -11.18 -17.50 6.42
N THR A 83 -10.86 -18.49 5.58
CA THR A 83 -9.50 -18.97 5.33
C THR A 83 -8.63 -17.86 4.74
N TYR A 84 -9.12 -17.16 3.72
CA TYR A 84 -8.40 -16.05 3.08
C TYR A 84 -8.22 -14.85 4.01
N SER A 85 -9.23 -14.56 4.83
CA SER A 85 -9.15 -13.52 5.86
C SER A 85 -8.10 -13.85 6.92
N LEU A 86 -8.06 -15.11 7.40
CA LEU A 86 -7.06 -15.58 8.36
C LEU A 86 -5.65 -15.57 7.79
N ILE A 87 -5.46 -15.93 6.52
CA ILE A 87 -4.16 -15.81 5.84
C ILE A 87 -3.72 -14.34 5.81
N THR A 88 -4.61 -13.43 5.43
CA THR A 88 -4.34 -11.99 5.40
C THR A 88 -3.93 -11.47 6.78
N ALA A 89 -4.68 -11.84 7.82
CA ALA A 89 -4.38 -11.48 9.20
C ALA A 89 -3.05 -12.08 9.69
N GLY A 90 -2.80 -13.36 9.39
CA GLY A 90 -1.59 -14.08 9.77
C GLY A 90 -0.33 -13.48 9.14
N VAL A 91 -0.39 -13.15 7.85
CA VAL A 91 0.72 -12.46 7.15
C VAL A 91 0.92 -11.07 7.72
N CYS A 92 -0.18 -10.34 7.96
CA CYS A 92 -0.10 -9.01 8.53
C CYS A 92 0.56 -9.02 9.92
N LEU A 93 0.14 -9.93 10.80
CA LEU A 93 0.71 -10.11 12.14
C LEU A 93 2.17 -10.56 12.07
N GLY A 94 2.51 -11.52 11.22
CA GLY A 94 3.87 -12.00 11.04
C GLY A 94 4.82 -10.89 10.59
N MET A 95 4.42 -10.11 9.58
CA MET A 95 5.22 -8.97 9.11
C MET A 95 5.27 -7.84 10.13
N TYR A 96 4.18 -7.57 10.85
CA TYR A 96 4.17 -6.59 11.94
C TYR A 96 5.19 -6.99 13.02
N LEU A 97 5.18 -8.24 13.48
CA LEU A 97 6.10 -8.75 14.49
C LEU A 97 7.56 -8.68 14.01
N LEU A 98 7.86 -9.14 12.80
CA LEU A 98 9.20 -9.07 12.21
C LEU A 98 9.67 -7.63 11.99
N GLY A 99 8.74 -6.72 11.65
CA GLY A 99 9.02 -5.31 11.43
C GLY A 99 9.33 -4.56 12.72
N PHE A 100 8.66 -4.89 13.83
CA PHE A 100 8.79 -4.22 15.13
C PHE A 100 9.79 -4.85 16.11
N GLN A 101 10.38 -6.02 15.82
CA GLN A 101 11.30 -6.73 16.74
C GLN A 101 12.48 -5.92 17.31
N ASP A 102 12.89 -4.81 16.67
CA ASP A 102 14.01 -3.93 17.12
C ASP A 102 13.55 -2.48 17.34
N VAL A 103 12.27 -2.20 17.12
CA VAL A 103 11.71 -0.87 17.29
C VAL A 103 11.34 -0.77 18.76
N ARG A 104 12.13 -0.04 19.55
CA ARG A 104 11.75 0.32 20.92
C ARG A 104 10.45 1.12 20.85
N TYR A 105 9.33 0.41 20.96
CA TYR A 105 8.04 1.03 21.06
C TYR A 105 8.01 1.73 22.41
N ASP A 106 8.23 3.04 22.38
CA ASP A 106 7.95 3.88 23.53
C ASP A 106 6.49 4.28 23.39
N PRO A 107 5.54 3.61 24.07
CA PRO A 107 4.17 4.04 24.04
C PRO A 107 4.15 5.46 24.61
N ALA A 108 3.77 6.43 23.79
CA ALA A 108 3.39 7.76 24.23
C ALA A 108 1.85 7.81 24.31
N PRO A 109 1.22 7.16 25.31
CA PRO A 109 -0.24 7.05 25.41
C PRO A 109 -0.93 8.41 25.57
N GLU A 110 -0.18 9.46 25.92
CA GLU A 110 -0.71 10.81 26.17
C GLU A 110 -0.68 11.74 24.94
N LYS A 111 -0.14 11.30 23.80
CA LYS A 111 -0.13 12.13 22.59
C LYS A 111 -1.55 12.25 22.03
N LYS A 112 -2.19 13.40 22.24
CA LYS A 112 -3.44 13.75 21.55
C LYS A 112 -3.19 13.75 20.04
N LEU A 113 -3.93 12.91 19.32
CA LEU A 113 -3.90 12.87 17.86
C LEU A 113 -4.25 14.25 17.30
N SER A 114 -3.40 14.75 16.41
CA SER A 114 -3.71 15.96 15.65
C SER A 114 -4.84 15.70 14.66
N ILE A 115 -5.65 16.72 14.35
CA ILE A 115 -6.68 16.65 13.30
C ILE A 115 -6.08 16.13 11.99
N LEU A 116 -4.84 16.54 11.68
CA LEU A 116 -4.13 16.12 10.49
C LEU A 116 -3.77 14.62 10.51
N GLU A 117 -3.42 14.06 11.68
CA GLU A 117 -3.16 12.63 11.85
C GLU A 117 -4.44 11.79 11.73
N ILE A 118 -5.58 12.32 12.18
CA ILE A 118 -6.90 11.68 12.04
C ILE A 118 -7.29 11.62 10.56
N VAL A 119 -7.18 12.75 9.84
CA VAL A 119 -7.48 12.82 8.41
C VAL A 119 -6.55 11.88 7.62
N ALA A 120 -5.25 11.89 7.90
CA ALA A 120 -4.29 10.96 7.30
C ALA A 120 -4.65 9.49 7.58
N THR A 121 -5.12 9.18 8.78
CA THR A 121 -5.57 7.84 9.15
C THR A 121 -6.78 7.40 8.33
N LEU A 122 -7.80 8.25 8.19
CA LEU A 122 -8.99 7.95 7.40
C LEU A 122 -8.65 7.71 5.92
N ILE A 123 -7.78 8.54 5.36
CA ILE A 123 -7.29 8.37 3.98
C ILE A 123 -6.54 7.04 3.83
N THR A 124 -5.70 6.69 4.81
CA THR A 124 -4.92 5.45 4.78
C THR A 124 -5.82 4.21 4.85
N ILE A 125 -6.88 4.25 5.66
CA ILE A 125 -7.89 3.20 5.73
C ILE A 125 -8.61 3.08 4.37
N GLY A 126 -9.09 4.21 3.83
CA GLY A 126 -9.76 4.22 2.53
C GLY A 126 -8.87 3.71 1.39
N PHE A 127 -7.60 4.11 1.40
CA PHE A 127 -6.57 3.61 0.48
C PHE A 127 -6.41 2.09 0.59
N MET A 128 -6.29 1.56 1.81
CA MET A 128 -6.10 0.13 2.02
C MET A 128 -7.33 -0.69 1.61
N VAL A 129 -8.53 -0.21 1.92
CA VAL A 129 -9.79 -0.84 1.48
C VAL A 129 -9.85 -0.87 -0.04
N GLN A 130 -9.60 0.28 -0.69
CA GLN A 130 -9.59 0.35 -2.15
C GLN A 130 -8.55 -0.59 -2.76
N MET A 131 -7.36 -0.69 -2.17
CA MET A 131 -6.32 -1.62 -2.61
C MET A 131 -6.74 -3.08 -2.49
N ALA A 132 -7.34 -3.47 -1.37
CA ALA A 132 -7.85 -4.82 -1.18
C ALA A 132 -8.92 -5.15 -2.23
N LEU A 133 -9.86 -4.23 -2.48
CA LEU A 133 -10.89 -4.39 -3.51
C LEU A 133 -10.28 -4.55 -4.91
N LEU A 134 -9.29 -3.72 -5.27
CA LEU A 134 -8.64 -3.80 -6.58
C LEU A 134 -7.91 -5.13 -6.79
N ILE A 135 -7.23 -5.63 -5.76
CA ILE A 135 -6.53 -6.93 -5.84
C ILE A 135 -7.55 -8.08 -5.94
N LEU A 136 -8.66 -8.00 -5.22
CA LEU A 136 -9.72 -9.00 -5.23
C LEU A 136 -10.58 -9.00 -6.50
N GLN A 137 -10.37 -8.06 -7.42
CA GLN A 137 -10.91 -8.17 -8.80
C GLN A 137 -10.25 -9.33 -9.56
N THR A 138 -9.07 -9.78 -9.14
CA THR A 138 -8.48 -11.04 -9.65
C THR A 138 -9.00 -12.24 -8.87
N PRO A 139 -9.05 -13.45 -9.48
CA PRO A 139 -9.53 -14.65 -8.82
C PRO A 139 -8.88 -14.83 -7.45
N SER A 140 -9.71 -14.87 -6.42
CA SER A 140 -9.27 -14.97 -5.03
C SER A 140 -8.45 -16.24 -4.84
N SER A 141 -7.23 -16.06 -4.35
CA SER A 141 -6.31 -17.15 -4.05
C SER A 141 -5.59 -16.89 -2.73
N TRP A 142 -4.92 -17.92 -2.21
CA TRP A 142 -4.05 -17.77 -1.06
C TRP A 142 -2.96 -16.71 -1.32
N LEU A 143 -2.52 -16.56 -2.57
CA LEU A 143 -1.54 -15.56 -2.99
C LEU A 143 -2.10 -14.12 -2.91
N THR A 144 -3.32 -13.88 -3.37
CA THR A 144 -3.93 -12.53 -3.27
C THR A 144 -4.08 -12.10 -1.81
N SER A 145 -4.45 -13.03 -0.93
CA SER A 145 -4.56 -12.81 0.51
C SER A 145 -3.22 -12.47 1.17
N ILE A 146 -2.14 -13.17 0.77
CA ILE A 146 -0.78 -12.85 1.22
C ILE A 146 -0.37 -11.44 0.77
N VAL A 147 -0.63 -11.07 -0.49
CA VAL A 147 -0.28 -9.76 -1.03
C VAL A 147 -1.02 -8.65 -0.27
N ILE A 148 -2.32 -8.80 -0.06
CA ILE A 148 -3.13 -7.83 0.71
C ILE A 148 -2.60 -7.72 2.15
N GLY A 149 -2.30 -8.84 2.80
CA GLY A 149 -1.74 -8.85 4.16
C GLY A 149 -0.37 -8.17 4.24
N ALA A 150 0.47 -8.35 3.23
CA ALA A 150 1.79 -7.73 3.15
C ALA A 150 1.72 -6.21 2.94
N ILE A 151 0.81 -5.75 2.06
CA ILE A 151 0.56 -4.32 1.84
C ILE A 151 -0.01 -3.67 3.10
N ALA A 152 -0.98 -4.33 3.75
CA ALA A 152 -1.55 -3.88 5.01
C ALA A 152 -0.46 -3.71 6.09
N ALA A 153 0.38 -4.73 6.29
CA ALA A 153 1.50 -4.65 7.22
C ALA A 153 2.47 -3.53 6.86
N ALA A 154 2.83 -3.37 5.58
CA ALA A 154 3.74 -2.32 5.14
C ALA A 154 3.21 -0.93 5.44
N ILE A 155 1.92 -0.68 5.19
CA ILE A 155 1.25 0.58 5.55
C ILE A 155 1.30 0.79 7.06
N THR A 156 1.14 -0.27 7.87
CA THR A 156 1.23 -0.15 9.34
C THR A 156 2.62 0.20 9.85
N LEU A 157 3.65 -0.26 9.15
CA LEU A 157 5.03 -0.18 9.56
C LEU A 157 5.69 1.12 9.13
N ILE A 158 5.37 1.61 7.92
CA ILE A 158 6.25 2.57 7.26
C ILE A 158 6.31 3.94 7.96
N GLY A 159 5.20 4.43 8.49
CA GLY A 159 5.18 5.70 9.23
C GLY A 159 6.08 5.65 10.47
N ARG A 160 6.07 4.52 11.19
CA ARG A 160 6.99 4.32 12.32
C ARG A 160 8.42 4.12 11.86
N GLN A 161 8.66 3.24 10.88
CA GLN A 161 10.02 3.00 10.35
C GLN A 161 10.67 4.32 9.90
N PHE A 162 9.91 5.22 9.30
CA PHE A 162 10.35 6.55 8.92
C PHE A 162 10.66 7.47 10.11
N ALA A 163 9.91 7.39 11.20
CA ALA A 163 10.20 8.15 12.41
C ALA A 163 11.49 7.70 13.12
N TYR A 164 11.87 6.42 13.00
CA TYR A 164 13.12 5.88 13.59
C TYR A 164 14.35 6.07 12.70
N ILE A 165 14.16 6.45 11.45
CA ILE A 165 15.25 6.76 10.54
C ILE A 165 15.54 8.25 10.68
N ASP A 166 16.73 8.61 11.20
CA ASP A 166 17.22 9.99 11.35
C ASP A 166 17.54 10.65 9.98
N ILE A 167 16.58 10.63 9.06
CA ILE A 167 16.67 11.26 7.74
C ILE A 167 15.79 12.52 7.72
N PRO A 168 16.25 13.61 7.09
CA PRO A 168 15.43 14.80 6.92
C PRO A 168 14.09 14.49 6.26
N GLN A 169 13.00 15.07 6.78
CA GLN A 169 11.64 14.84 6.26
C GLN A 169 11.55 15.04 4.74
N LYS A 170 12.28 16.02 4.18
CA LYS A 170 12.35 16.24 2.72
C LYS A 170 12.89 15.03 1.94
N MET A 171 13.91 14.35 2.44
CA MET A 171 14.48 13.16 1.80
C MET A 171 13.54 11.96 1.90
N LEU A 172 12.82 11.83 3.00
CA LEU A 172 11.80 10.80 3.20
C LEU A 172 10.65 10.96 2.22
N TRP A 173 10.17 12.20 2.02
CA TRP A 173 9.19 12.53 0.99
C TRP A 173 9.68 12.22 -0.42
N GLN A 174 10.95 12.52 -0.71
CA GLN A 174 11.55 12.21 -2.02
C GLN A 174 11.68 10.71 -2.25
N LEU A 175 12.08 9.94 -1.22
CA LEU A 175 12.20 8.48 -1.31
C LEU A 175 10.82 7.84 -1.49
N PHE A 176 9.87 8.16 -0.61
CA PHE A 176 8.54 7.57 -0.63
C PHE A 176 7.76 8.00 -1.88
N GLY A 177 7.78 9.30 -2.19
CA GLY A 177 7.17 9.87 -3.41
C GLY A 177 7.80 9.30 -4.68
N GLY A 178 9.13 9.18 -4.72
CA GLY A 178 9.83 8.58 -5.85
C GLY A 178 9.42 7.13 -6.09
N VAL A 179 9.44 6.30 -5.05
CA VAL A 179 9.06 4.87 -5.15
C VAL A 179 7.60 4.73 -5.61
N THR A 180 6.69 5.48 -5.01
CA THR A 180 5.25 5.41 -5.31
C THR A 180 4.92 5.92 -6.72
N ILE A 181 5.48 7.07 -7.13
CA ILE A 181 5.25 7.64 -8.48
C ILE A 181 5.86 6.75 -9.56
N ILE A 182 7.10 6.29 -9.38
CA ILE A 182 7.76 5.40 -10.35
C ILE A 182 6.95 4.11 -10.50
N SER A 183 6.53 3.52 -9.38
CA SER A 183 5.77 2.27 -9.44
C SER A 183 4.39 2.45 -10.09
N LEU A 184 3.69 3.55 -9.79
CA LEU A 184 2.43 3.89 -10.45
C LEU A 184 2.63 4.07 -11.96
N ALA A 185 3.66 4.80 -12.38
CA ALA A 185 3.98 5.01 -13.79
C ALA A 185 4.31 3.70 -14.51
N ILE A 186 5.09 2.81 -13.88
CA ILE A 186 5.42 1.48 -14.42
C ILE A 186 4.15 0.65 -14.59
N GLY A 187 3.30 0.58 -13.55
CA GLY A 187 2.04 -0.16 -13.60
C GLY A 187 1.12 0.34 -14.71
N PHE A 188 1.01 1.65 -14.87
CA PHE A 188 0.25 2.27 -15.95
C PHE A 188 0.82 1.90 -17.32
N ALA A 189 2.13 2.04 -17.51
CA ALA A 189 2.80 1.76 -18.78
C ALA A 189 2.67 0.29 -19.19
N ILE A 190 2.87 -0.65 -18.26
CA ILE A 190 2.74 -2.10 -18.55
C ILE A 190 1.34 -2.41 -19.08
N ARG A 191 0.31 -1.86 -18.45
CA ARG A 191 -1.08 -2.10 -18.84
C ARG A 191 -1.45 -1.40 -20.15
N ALA A 192 -0.98 -0.17 -20.35
CA ALA A 192 -1.15 0.56 -21.60
C ALA A 192 -0.49 -0.17 -22.79
N ILE A 193 0.73 -0.69 -22.60
CA ILE A 193 1.42 -1.53 -23.59
C ILE A 193 0.59 -2.78 -23.85
N SER A 194 0.11 -3.45 -22.80
CA SER A 194 -0.73 -4.65 -22.95
C SER A 194 -1.96 -4.36 -23.83
N TYR A 195 -2.67 -3.25 -23.61
CA TYR A 195 -3.79 -2.84 -24.47
C TYR A 195 -3.38 -2.52 -25.90
N ALA A 196 -2.22 -1.91 -26.11
CA ALA A 196 -1.71 -1.60 -27.45
C ALA A 196 -1.25 -2.85 -28.22
N THR A 197 -0.72 -3.87 -27.52
CA THR A 197 -0.14 -5.06 -28.14
C THR A 197 -1.10 -6.25 -28.22
N THR A 198 -2.08 -6.35 -27.33
CA THR A 198 -3.11 -7.39 -27.42
C THR A 198 -4.20 -6.95 -28.39
N LYS A 199 -4.30 -7.63 -29.55
CA LYS A 199 -5.43 -7.47 -30.46
C LYS A 199 -6.72 -7.73 -29.66
N PRO A 200 -7.82 -6.98 -29.91
CA PRO A 200 -9.10 -7.27 -29.29
C PRO A 200 -9.46 -8.73 -29.59
N VAL A 201 -9.89 -9.47 -28.57
CA VAL A 201 -10.43 -10.81 -28.76
C VAL A 201 -11.62 -10.67 -29.72
N GLN A 202 -11.43 -11.10 -30.96
CA GLN A 202 -12.53 -11.27 -31.91
C GLN A 202 -13.36 -12.44 -31.37
N LEU A 203 -14.42 -12.11 -30.62
CA LEU A 203 -15.51 -13.04 -30.35
C LEU A 203 -16.20 -13.28 -31.71
N PHE A 204 -15.77 -14.34 -32.39
CA PHE A 204 -16.54 -14.97 -33.47
C PHE A 204 -17.55 -15.94 -32.87
#